data_AF-A0A936MZL2-F1
#
_entry.id   AF-A0A936MZL2-F1
#
_cell.length_a   1.000
_cell.length_b   1.000
_cell.length_c   1.000
_cell.angle_alpha   90.00
_cell.angle_beta   90.00
_cell.angle_gamma   90.00
#
_symmetry.space_group_name_H-M   'P 1'
#
loop_
_entity.id
_entity.type
_entity.pdbx_description
1 polymer ?
#
loop_
_entity_poly.entity_id
_entity_poly.type
_entity_poly.pdbx_seq_one_letter_code
_entity_poly.pdbx_strand_id
1 'polypeptide(L)'
;MAVSLERWEQEGRRNKEKEPGRKLGGSLTAAVDTNSRRGAEGAEAGVGKTGAGRKKEEERRARGPACACGADTTADGGDAKADVRIAKGNGGDAKGDGTDATAVDGVATADGGNANPDRDLAKAVGGDAIGNGRDAKADGDRAKADGGDANPDGALAKAVGGDATTNGSRAREHRPDTIADGGVAKADGGDAKADGADVKALTWSSLTC
;
A
#
# COMPACT_ATOMS: atom_id res chain seq x y z
N MET A 1 -59.98 1.13 44.91
CA MET A 1 -60.92 -0.01 44.88
C MET A 1 -61.17 -0.35 43.41
N ALA A 2 -60.83 -1.58 43.01
CA ALA A 2 -61.10 -2.17 41.69
C ALA A 2 -62.62 -2.23 41.43
N VAL A 3 -63.18 -2.39 40.23
CA VAL A 3 -63.09 -3.40 39.15
C VAL A 3 -63.93 -2.76 38.00
N SER A 4 -63.61 -2.79 36.71
CA SER A 4 -63.96 -3.91 35.84
C SER A 4 -63.43 -3.72 34.42
N LEU A 5 -62.83 -4.81 33.94
CA LEU A 5 -62.45 -5.15 32.59
C LEU A 5 -63.69 -5.74 31.87
N GLU A 6 -63.56 -6.02 30.56
CA GLU A 6 -64.51 -6.72 29.67
C GLU A 6 -65.59 -5.82 29.05
N ARG A 7 -66.00 -5.90 27.77
CA ARG A 7 -65.67 -6.72 26.60
C ARG A 7 -66.56 -6.14 25.48
N TRP A 8 -65.98 -5.61 24.40
CA TRP A 8 -66.12 -6.19 23.05
C TRP A 8 -67.53 -6.74 22.73
N GLU A 9 -68.33 -6.04 21.91
CA GLU A 9 -68.92 -6.64 20.71
C GLU A 9 -69.76 -5.65 19.86
N GLN A 10 -69.49 -5.67 18.56
CA GLN A 10 -70.40 -5.34 17.46
C GLN A 10 -70.63 -3.88 17.03
N GLU A 11 -69.59 -3.26 16.49
CA GLU A 11 -69.77 -2.52 15.23
C GLU A 11 -68.60 -2.80 14.28
N GLY A 12 -68.54 -4.07 13.85
CA GLY A 12 -67.73 -4.50 12.72
C GLY A 12 -68.64 -4.87 11.57
N ARG A 13 -68.61 -4.10 10.47
CA ARG A 13 -68.62 -4.64 9.09
C ARG A 13 -68.48 -3.52 8.04
N ARG A 14 -67.53 -3.74 7.11
CA ARG A 14 -67.02 -2.87 6.02
C ARG A 14 -65.86 -1.98 6.51
N ASN A 15 -64.59 -2.31 6.33
CA ASN A 15 -63.98 -2.92 5.17
C ASN A 15 -62.72 -3.67 5.63
N LYS A 16 -62.70 -4.99 5.43
CA LYS A 16 -61.53 -5.84 5.57
C LYS A 16 -61.17 -6.34 4.19
N GLU A 17 -59.88 -6.53 3.99
CA GLU A 17 -59.13 -6.99 2.82
C GLU A 17 -58.45 -5.86 2.04
N LYS A 18 -57.13 -5.84 1.86
CA LYS A 18 -56.03 -6.76 2.22
C LYS A 18 -54.71 -5.97 2.02
N GLU A 19 -53.80 -6.11 2.98
CA GLU A 19 -52.39 -5.63 3.02
C GLU A 19 -51.48 -6.26 1.91
N PRO A 20 -50.13 -6.03 1.80
CA PRO A 20 -49.19 -5.30 2.71
C PRO A 20 -48.09 -4.41 2.07
N GLY A 21 -47.57 -3.48 2.90
CA GLY A 21 -46.13 -3.43 3.23
C GLY A 21 -45.11 -2.89 2.21
N ARG A 22 -44.58 -1.69 2.49
CA ARG A 22 -43.13 -1.42 2.56
C ARG A 22 -42.91 -0.09 3.27
N LYS A 23 -42.44 -0.18 4.52
CA LYS A 23 -41.84 0.96 5.22
C LYS A 23 -40.50 1.26 4.54
N LEU A 24 -40.40 2.38 3.84
CA LEU A 24 -39.11 2.98 3.50
C LEU A 24 -38.77 4.01 4.57
N GLY A 25 -38.37 3.50 5.73
CA GLY A 25 -37.49 4.23 6.64
C GLY A 25 -36.07 3.76 6.34
N GLY A 26 -35.35 4.51 5.52
CA GLY A 26 -33.95 4.26 5.19
C GLY A 26 -33.29 5.59 4.94
N SER A 27 -32.35 5.94 5.81
CA SER A 27 -31.48 7.11 5.65
C SER A 27 -30.82 7.07 4.27
N LEU A 28 -31.05 8.10 3.46
CA LEU A 28 -30.27 8.37 2.26
C LEU A 28 -28.88 8.83 2.69
N THR A 29 -28.02 7.90 3.09
CA THR A 29 -26.58 8.09 2.94
C THR A 29 -26.29 7.89 1.47
N ALA A 30 -26.25 9.00 0.74
CA ALA A 30 -25.76 9.05 -0.62
C ALA A 30 -24.31 8.54 -0.63
N ALA A 31 -24.11 7.30 -1.07
CA ALA A 31 -22.84 6.89 -1.63
C ALA A 31 -22.64 7.74 -2.88
N VAL A 32 -21.72 8.69 -2.78
CA VAL A 32 -21.24 9.48 -3.91
C VAL A 32 -20.45 8.52 -4.78
N ASP A 33 -21.12 7.87 -5.73
CA ASP A 33 -20.48 7.19 -6.86
C ASP A 33 -19.85 8.27 -7.75
N THR A 34 -18.66 8.73 -7.36
CA THR A 34 -17.80 9.51 -8.24
C THR A 34 -16.59 8.67 -8.60
N ASN A 35 -16.47 8.40 -9.91
CA ASN A 35 -15.21 8.28 -10.65
C ASN A 35 -14.82 6.88 -11.19
N SER A 36 -15.76 6.16 -11.81
CA SER A 36 -15.42 5.10 -12.81
C SER A 36 -15.76 5.48 -14.26
N ARG A 37 -15.86 6.77 -14.58
CA ARG A 37 -16.04 7.23 -15.97
C ARG A 37 -15.06 8.33 -16.33
N ARG A 38 -13.83 7.95 -16.63
CA ARG A 38 -12.91 8.71 -17.50
C ARG A 38 -11.86 7.76 -18.06
N GLY A 39 -12.24 7.04 -19.12
CA GLY A 39 -11.33 6.11 -19.78
C GLY A 39 -11.88 5.46 -21.04
N ALA A 40 -12.90 6.06 -21.69
CA ALA A 40 -13.36 5.62 -23.00
C ALA A 40 -14.11 6.79 -23.64
N GLU A 41 -13.40 7.62 -24.39
CA GLU A 41 -13.90 8.31 -25.60
C GLU A 41 -12.83 9.28 -26.09
N GLY A 42 -12.30 8.96 -27.26
CA GLY A 42 -11.26 9.72 -27.96
C GLY A 42 -11.10 9.16 -29.36
N ALA A 43 -12.21 9.07 -30.09
CA ALA A 43 -12.21 8.87 -31.53
C ALA A 43 -11.78 10.20 -32.19
N GLU A 44 -10.48 10.42 -32.29
CA GLU A 44 -9.92 11.49 -33.12
C GLU A 44 -9.45 10.88 -34.43
N ALA A 45 -10.19 11.19 -35.48
CA ALA A 45 -9.87 10.84 -36.86
C ALA A 45 -8.60 11.58 -37.31
N GLY A 46 -7.65 10.82 -37.85
CA GLY A 46 -6.70 11.28 -38.87
C GLY A 46 -5.77 12.45 -38.55
N VAL A 47 -4.67 12.20 -37.83
CA VAL A 47 -3.39 12.88 -38.08
C VAL A 47 -2.28 11.83 -37.99
N GLY A 48 -1.46 11.73 -39.05
CA GLY A 48 -0.42 10.72 -39.18
C GLY A 48 0.58 10.75 -38.01
N LYS A 49 0.55 9.71 -37.17
CA LYS A 49 1.52 9.56 -36.08
C LYS A 49 2.88 9.18 -36.67
N THR A 50 3.88 10.03 -36.41
CA THR A 50 5.29 9.76 -36.72
C THR A 50 5.74 8.45 -36.06
N GLY A 51 6.79 7.80 -36.56
CA GLY A 51 7.24 6.48 -36.10
C GLY A 51 7.48 6.36 -34.58
N ALA A 52 7.74 7.46 -33.89
CA ALA A 52 7.85 7.52 -32.42
C ALA A 52 6.50 7.31 -31.70
N GLY A 53 5.39 7.77 -32.28
CA GLY A 53 4.04 7.58 -31.73
C GLY A 53 3.54 6.15 -31.87
N ARG A 54 3.93 5.45 -32.95
CA ARG A 54 3.60 4.02 -33.13
C ARG A 54 4.32 3.12 -32.10
N LYS A 55 5.60 3.40 -31.79
CA LYS A 55 6.35 2.64 -30.77
C LYS A 55 5.80 2.82 -29.35
N LYS A 56 5.45 4.05 -28.95
CA LYS A 56 4.82 4.31 -27.63
C LYS A 56 3.42 3.67 -27.51
N GLU A 57 2.67 3.61 -28.60
CA GLU A 57 1.35 2.96 -28.60
C GLU A 57 1.48 1.42 -28.56
N GLU A 58 2.48 0.86 -29.22
CA GLU A 58 2.80 -0.58 -29.19
C GLU A 58 3.33 -1.02 -27.81
N GLU A 59 4.17 -0.21 -27.17
CA GLU A 59 4.67 -0.46 -25.81
C GLU A 59 3.57 -0.34 -24.74
N ARG A 60 2.59 0.55 -24.93
CA ARG A 60 1.38 0.61 -24.08
C ARG A 60 0.39 -0.53 -24.35
N ARG A 61 0.43 -1.14 -25.54
CA ARG A 61 -0.36 -2.34 -25.89
C ARG A 61 0.29 -3.64 -25.40
N ALA A 62 1.60 -3.62 -25.15
CA ALA A 62 2.35 -4.76 -24.61
C ALA A 62 2.21 -4.92 -23.09
N ARG A 63 1.90 -3.84 -22.37
CA ARG A 63 1.61 -3.87 -20.94
C ARG A 63 0.14 -4.23 -20.72
N GLY A 64 -0.15 -5.11 -19.77
CA GLY A 64 -1.52 -5.52 -19.45
C GLY A 64 -2.27 -4.48 -18.61
N PRO A 65 -3.56 -4.75 -18.33
CA PRO A 65 -4.43 -3.79 -17.66
C PRO A 65 -4.04 -3.58 -16.20
N ALA A 66 -4.09 -2.33 -15.73
CA ALA A 66 -3.98 -2.01 -14.31
C ALA A 66 -5.22 -2.49 -13.53
N CYS A 67 -5.04 -2.92 -12.29
CA CYS A 67 -6.09 -3.42 -11.41
C CYS A 67 -6.19 -2.56 -10.14
N ALA A 68 -7.22 -1.74 -10.04
CA ALA A 68 -7.60 -1.01 -8.84
C ALA A 68 -8.84 -1.68 -8.23
N CYS A 69 -8.66 -2.68 -7.36
CA CYS A 69 -9.75 -3.53 -6.89
C CYS A 69 -10.24 -3.22 -5.46
N GLY A 70 -9.54 -2.33 -4.73
CA GLY A 70 -9.99 -1.81 -3.45
C GLY A 70 -10.94 -0.62 -3.61
N ALA A 71 -11.56 -0.18 -2.50
CA ALA A 71 -12.28 1.08 -2.49
C ALA A 71 -11.29 2.27 -2.53
N ASP A 72 -11.59 3.29 -3.34
CA ASP A 72 -10.77 4.50 -3.48
C ASP A 72 -9.30 4.24 -3.91
N THR A 73 -9.02 3.10 -4.55
CA THR A 73 -7.68 2.75 -5.05
C THR A 73 -7.35 3.38 -6.39
N THR A 74 -6.06 3.59 -6.68
CA THR A 74 -5.55 4.05 -7.98
C THR A 74 -4.48 3.09 -8.51
N ALA A 75 -4.57 2.70 -9.79
CA ALA A 75 -3.55 1.92 -10.47
C ALA A 75 -3.33 2.51 -11.87
N ASP A 76 -2.22 3.21 -12.08
CA ASP A 76 -1.96 4.01 -13.29
C ASP A 76 -0.93 3.37 -14.24
N GLY A 77 -0.04 2.52 -13.70
CA GLY A 77 0.96 1.81 -14.48
C GLY A 77 0.38 0.60 -15.23
N GLY A 78 0.99 0.22 -16.34
CA GLY A 78 0.65 -1.05 -17.00
C GLY A 78 0.93 -2.22 -16.05
N ASP A 79 -0.02 -3.15 -15.92
CA ASP A 79 0.02 -4.26 -14.95
C ASP A 79 0.09 -3.85 -13.46
N ALA A 80 -0.07 -2.57 -13.12
CA ALA A 80 -0.08 -2.11 -11.73
C ALA A 80 -1.28 -2.67 -10.95
N LYS A 81 -1.11 -2.88 -9.64
CA LYS A 81 -2.12 -3.47 -8.75
C LYS A 81 -2.29 -2.67 -7.46
N ALA A 82 -3.52 -2.37 -7.10
CA ALA A 82 -3.90 -1.74 -5.84
C ALA A 82 -5.12 -2.46 -5.25
N ASP A 83 -4.90 -3.20 -4.15
CA ASP A 83 -5.86 -4.18 -3.63
C ASP A 83 -6.71 -3.70 -2.45
N VAL A 84 -6.15 -2.80 -1.64
CA VAL A 84 -6.70 -2.41 -0.34
C VAL A 84 -7.04 -0.93 -0.34
N ARG A 85 -7.95 -0.51 0.55
CA ARG A 85 -8.50 0.86 0.59
C ARG A 85 -7.42 1.94 0.41
N ILE A 86 -7.64 2.85 -0.54
CA ILE A 86 -6.77 4.02 -0.81
C ILE A 86 -5.35 3.67 -1.31
N ALA A 87 -5.07 2.39 -1.59
CA ALA A 87 -3.78 1.97 -2.15
C ALA A 87 -3.53 2.56 -3.56
N LYS A 88 -2.25 2.78 -3.88
CA LYS A 88 -1.77 3.34 -5.14
C LYS A 88 -0.66 2.49 -5.75
N GLY A 89 -0.80 2.13 -7.03
CA GLY A 89 0.25 1.53 -7.85
C GLY A 89 0.47 2.37 -9.12
N ASN A 90 1.52 3.21 -9.13
CA ASN A 90 1.73 4.18 -10.21
C ASN A 90 2.75 3.71 -11.26
N GLY A 91 3.67 2.82 -10.87
CA GLY A 91 4.68 2.22 -11.75
C GLY A 91 4.15 1.01 -12.53
N GLY A 92 4.83 0.65 -13.64
CA GLY A 92 4.47 -0.56 -14.38
C GLY A 92 4.87 -1.82 -13.62
N ASP A 93 3.91 -2.67 -13.25
CA ASP A 93 3.99 -3.77 -12.28
C ASP A 93 4.01 -3.37 -10.77
N ALA A 94 3.71 -2.11 -10.44
CA ALA A 94 3.73 -1.63 -9.05
C ALA A 94 2.56 -2.21 -8.24
N LYS A 95 2.79 -2.60 -6.99
CA LYS A 95 1.80 -3.27 -6.13
C LYS A 95 1.58 -2.55 -4.79
N GLY A 96 0.35 -2.12 -4.52
CA GLY A 96 -0.08 -1.57 -3.23
C GLY A 96 -1.13 -2.47 -2.55
N ASP A 97 -0.72 -3.21 -1.52
CA ASP A 97 -1.54 -4.20 -0.81
C ASP A 97 -1.93 -3.80 0.62
N GLY A 98 -1.51 -2.63 1.08
CA GLY A 98 -1.89 -2.08 2.38
C GLY A 98 -2.91 -0.93 2.28
N THR A 99 -3.58 -0.61 3.38
CA THR A 99 -4.42 0.60 3.44
C THR A 99 -3.52 1.82 3.28
N ASP A 100 -3.86 2.76 2.38
CA ASP A 100 -3.04 3.94 2.07
C ASP A 100 -1.61 3.63 1.56
N ALA A 101 -1.33 2.38 1.17
CA ALA A 101 -0.01 1.99 0.63
C ALA A 101 0.23 2.63 -0.75
N THR A 102 1.44 3.12 -1.01
CA THR A 102 1.78 3.82 -2.26
C THR A 102 3.05 3.26 -2.87
N ALA A 103 2.94 2.54 -3.99
CA ALA A 103 4.06 2.06 -4.79
C ALA A 103 4.20 2.93 -6.06
N VAL A 104 5.32 3.66 -6.18
CA VAL A 104 5.45 4.74 -7.18
C VAL A 104 6.13 4.30 -8.48
N ASP A 105 7.25 3.59 -8.37
CA ASP A 105 8.12 3.23 -9.49
C ASP A 105 7.91 1.77 -9.92
N GLY A 106 8.47 1.39 -11.08
CA GLY A 106 8.11 0.21 -11.90
C GLY A 106 7.57 -0.98 -11.10
N VAL A 107 8.48 -1.78 -10.54
CA VAL A 107 8.15 -3.04 -9.85
C VAL A 107 8.10 -2.85 -8.32
N ALA A 108 7.79 -1.65 -7.83
CA ALA A 108 7.76 -1.36 -6.40
C ALA A 108 6.61 -2.11 -5.69
N THR A 109 6.82 -2.58 -4.46
CA THR A 109 5.81 -3.33 -3.68
C THR A 109 5.63 -2.75 -2.28
N ALA A 110 4.43 -2.24 -2.00
CA ALA A 110 4.01 -1.68 -0.73
C ALA A 110 3.00 -2.60 -0.04
N ASP A 111 3.44 -3.31 1.00
CA ASP A 111 2.67 -4.33 1.73
C ASP A 111 2.56 -3.95 3.21
N GLY A 112 1.69 -2.99 3.51
CA GLY A 112 1.50 -2.48 4.86
C GLY A 112 0.75 -1.15 4.85
N GLY A 113 0.10 -0.82 5.97
CA GLY A 113 -0.59 0.48 6.09
C GLY A 113 0.38 1.63 5.89
N ASN A 114 0.12 2.58 4.99
CA ASN A 114 1.02 3.70 4.66
C ASN A 114 2.42 3.29 4.16
N ALA A 115 2.64 2.04 3.72
CA ALA A 115 3.92 1.63 3.17
C ALA A 115 4.23 2.42 1.88
N ASN A 116 5.48 2.88 1.71
CA ASN A 116 5.86 3.79 0.63
C ASN A 116 7.26 3.47 0.04
N PRO A 117 7.36 2.49 -0.87
CA PRO A 117 8.53 2.31 -1.73
C PRO A 117 8.50 3.29 -2.92
N ASP A 118 9.57 4.09 -3.03
CA ASP A 118 9.67 5.19 -4.00
C ASP A 118 10.56 4.88 -5.21
N ARG A 119 11.19 3.70 -5.27
CA ARG A 119 12.15 3.31 -6.34
C ARG A 119 11.80 1.99 -7.00
N ASP A 120 12.33 1.82 -8.21
CA ASP A 120 12.28 0.54 -8.94
C ASP A 120 12.75 -0.61 -8.04
N LEU A 121 11.96 -1.70 -8.03
CA LEU A 121 12.21 -2.94 -7.29
C LEU A 121 12.26 -2.78 -5.76
N ALA A 122 11.96 -1.58 -5.23
CA ALA A 122 11.90 -1.37 -3.80
C ALA A 122 10.68 -2.07 -3.19
N LYS A 123 10.87 -2.65 -2.00
CA LYS A 123 9.85 -3.32 -1.21
C LYS A 123 9.73 -2.64 0.15
N ALA A 124 8.52 -2.32 0.57
CA ALA A 124 8.23 -1.86 1.92
C ALA A 124 7.12 -2.74 2.50
N VAL A 125 7.46 -3.51 3.53
CA VAL A 125 6.57 -4.43 4.23
C VAL A 125 6.42 -3.96 5.66
N GLY A 126 5.19 -3.82 6.15
CA GLY A 126 4.89 -3.29 7.49
C GLY A 126 4.31 -1.88 7.47
N GLY A 127 3.72 -1.47 8.60
CA GLY A 127 3.07 -0.19 8.74
C GLY A 127 4.07 0.96 8.69
N ASP A 128 3.82 1.99 7.88
CA ASP A 128 4.70 3.15 7.66
C ASP A 128 6.13 2.77 7.17
N ALA A 129 6.33 1.59 6.59
CA ALA A 129 7.63 1.17 6.05
C ALA A 129 8.00 1.96 4.79
N ILE A 130 9.29 2.27 4.59
CA ILE A 130 9.76 3.13 3.48
C ILE A 130 10.98 2.52 2.79
N GLY A 131 10.89 2.32 1.47
CA GLY A 131 12.00 1.89 0.62
C GLY A 131 12.39 2.97 -0.38
N ASN A 132 13.44 3.75 -0.09
CA ASN A 132 13.91 4.87 -0.94
C ASN A 132 15.09 4.52 -1.84
N GLY A 133 15.74 3.38 -1.61
CA GLY A 133 16.78 2.85 -2.48
C GLY A 133 16.23 1.95 -3.57
N ARG A 134 16.91 1.89 -4.72
CA ARG A 134 16.62 0.89 -5.75
C ARG A 134 16.87 -0.50 -5.17
N ASP A 135 16.00 -1.47 -5.45
CA ASP A 135 16.12 -2.86 -4.95
C ASP A 135 16.08 -3.01 -3.40
N ALA A 136 15.84 -1.91 -2.69
CA ALA A 136 15.84 -1.85 -1.23
C ALA A 136 14.61 -2.54 -0.63
N LYS A 137 14.77 -3.19 0.52
CA LYS A 137 13.73 -4.00 1.18
C LYS A 137 13.58 -3.59 2.63
N ALA A 138 12.64 -2.69 2.92
CA ALA A 138 12.28 -2.34 4.29
C ALA A 138 11.24 -3.33 4.81
N ASP A 139 11.62 -4.24 5.70
CA ASP A 139 10.74 -5.20 6.35
C ASP A 139 10.55 -4.85 7.82
N GLY A 140 9.33 -4.50 8.22
CA GLY A 140 8.97 -4.15 9.58
C GLY A 140 8.33 -2.78 9.73
N ASP A 141 7.57 -2.61 10.81
CA ASP A 141 6.87 -1.36 11.09
C ASP A 141 7.85 -0.18 11.20
N ARG A 142 7.66 0.85 10.36
CA ARG A 142 8.53 2.03 10.25
C ARG A 142 9.99 1.70 9.91
N ALA A 143 10.25 0.53 9.31
CA ALA A 143 11.55 0.22 8.75
C ALA A 143 11.86 1.19 7.59
N LYS A 144 13.13 1.59 7.45
CA LYS A 144 13.55 2.55 6.44
C LYS A 144 14.83 2.12 5.72
N ALA A 145 14.69 1.79 4.44
CA ALA A 145 15.78 1.40 3.56
C ALA A 145 16.12 2.55 2.59
N ASP A 146 17.14 3.34 2.92
CA ASP A 146 17.55 4.52 2.14
C ASP A 146 18.61 4.20 1.08
N GLY A 147 19.46 3.18 1.30
CA GLY A 147 20.49 2.75 0.37
C GLY A 147 19.97 1.77 -0.69
N GLY A 148 20.65 1.71 -1.85
CA GLY A 148 20.37 0.68 -2.86
C GLY A 148 20.66 -0.72 -2.30
N ASP A 149 19.80 -1.69 -2.59
CA ASP A 149 19.90 -3.07 -2.05
C ASP A 149 19.88 -3.17 -0.50
N ALA A 150 19.62 -2.07 0.21
CA ALA A 150 19.57 -2.05 1.66
C ALA A 150 18.40 -2.89 2.18
N ASN A 151 18.62 -3.65 3.26
CA ASN A 151 17.66 -4.61 3.79
C ASN A 151 17.50 -4.48 5.32
N PRO A 152 16.82 -3.42 5.81
CA PRO A 152 16.44 -3.33 7.21
C PRO A 152 15.23 -4.24 7.50
N ASP A 153 15.46 -5.25 8.33
CA ASP A 153 14.48 -6.17 8.90
C ASP A 153 14.31 -5.87 10.39
N GLY A 154 13.19 -5.24 10.76
CA GLY A 154 12.83 -4.98 12.15
C GLY A 154 12.09 -3.65 12.34
N ALA A 155 11.27 -3.59 13.39
CA ALA A 155 10.53 -2.38 13.72
C ALA A 155 11.49 -1.20 14.00
N LEU A 156 11.30 -0.08 13.30
CA LEU A 156 12.15 1.12 13.34
C LEU A 156 13.61 0.90 12.91
N ALA A 157 13.93 -0.21 12.24
CA ALA A 157 15.25 -0.46 11.67
C ALA A 157 15.56 0.55 10.56
N LYS A 158 16.83 0.95 10.43
CA LYS A 158 17.24 1.93 9.40
C LYS A 158 18.56 1.56 8.76
N ALA A 159 18.53 1.30 7.45
CA ALA A 159 19.72 1.03 6.65
C ALA A 159 19.91 2.14 5.61
N VAL A 160 20.99 2.92 5.71
CA VAL A 160 21.28 4.05 4.79
C VAL A 160 22.34 3.71 3.75
N GLY A 161 23.28 2.82 4.08
CA GLY A 161 24.30 2.38 3.14
C GLY A 161 23.73 1.48 2.04
N GLY A 162 24.40 1.45 0.88
CA GLY A 162 24.13 0.42 -0.12
C GLY A 162 24.51 -0.97 0.41
N ASP A 163 23.75 -2.00 0.07
CA ASP A 163 24.00 -3.38 0.52
C ASP A 163 24.02 -3.57 2.05
N ALA A 164 23.51 -2.58 2.80
CA ALA A 164 23.52 -2.58 4.27
C ALA A 164 22.38 -3.47 4.81
N THR A 165 22.68 -4.36 5.76
CA THR A 165 21.74 -5.35 6.32
C THR A 165 21.52 -5.13 7.82
N THR A 166 20.44 -4.43 8.15
CA THR A 166 20.06 -4.14 9.53
C THR A 166 19.02 -5.15 10.00
N ASN A 167 19.37 -6.09 10.89
CA ASN A 167 18.42 -7.01 11.50
C ASN A 167 18.20 -6.66 12.98
N GLY A 168 16.98 -6.26 13.35
CA GLY A 168 16.61 -6.00 14.74
C GLY A 168 15.91 -4.67 14.95
N SER A 169 15.09 -4.62 16.01
CA SER A 169 14.33 -3.41 16.31
C SER A 169 15.25 -2.24 16.64
N ARG A 170 15.02 -1.09 16.00
CA ARG A 170 15.79 0.15 16.13
C ARG A 170 17.29 0.03 15.78
N ALA A 171 17.72 -1.05 15.14
CA ALA A 171 19.08 -1.18 14.64
C ALA A 171 19.34 -0.17 13.52
N ARG A 172 20.60 0.23 13.32
CA ARG A 172 20.96 1.32 12.40
C ARG A 172 22.29 1.12 11.69
N GLU A 173 22.29 1.46 10.41
CA GLU A 173 23.46 1.47 9.54
C GLU A 173 23.55 2.74 8.71
N HIS A 174 24.76 3.26 8.55
CA HIS A 174 25.01 4.46 7.74
C HIS A 174 25.93 4.26 6.55
N ARG A 175 26.71 3.17 6.52
CA ARG A 175 27.72 2.95 5.49
C ARG A 175 27.42 1.72 4.65
N PRO A 176 27.93 1.67 3.42
CA PRO A 176 27.77 0.49 2.58
C PRO A 176 28.35 -0.76 3.24
N ASP A 177 27.83 -1.91 2.83
CA ASP A 177 28.36 -3.23 3.20
C ASP A 177 28.41 -3.47 4.72
N THR A 178 27.49 -2.85 5.47
CA THR A 178 27.41 -2.99 6.93
C THR A 178 26.38 -4.01 7.37
N ILE A 179 26.58 -4.58 8.55
CA ILE A 179 25.65 -5.50 9.20
C ILE A 179 25.43 -5.08 10.66
N ALA A 180 24.19 -4.81 11.05
CA ALA A 180 23.76 -4.49 12.40
C ALA A 180 22.67 -5.50 12.79
N ASP A 181 23.09 -6.60 13.40
CA ASP A 181 22.27 -7.75 13.77
C ASP A 181 22.05 -7.76 15.29
N GLY A 182 20.98 -7.14 15.75
CA GLY A 182 20.61 -7.06 17.15
C GLY A 182 19.76 -5.83 17.47
N GLY A 183 18.95 -5.91 18.52
CA GLY A 183 18.15 -4.77 18.96
C GLY A 183 19.05 -3.57 19.29
N VAL A 184 18.78 -2.41 18.69
CA VAL A 184 19.56 -1.17 18.88
C VAL A 184 21.04 -1.28 18.41
N ALA A 185 21.42 -2.34 17.70
CA ALA A 185 22.77 -2.48 17.14
C ALA A 185 23.10 -1.35 16.16
N LYS A 186 24.38 -0.98 16.06
CA LYS A 186 24.82 0.11 15.18
C LYS A 186 26.12 -0.22 14.45
N ALA A 187 26.07 -0.24 13.12
CA ALA A 187 27.25 -0.38 12.27
C ALA A 187 27.45 0.90 11.40
N ASP A 188 28.47 1.68 11.74
CA ASP A 188 28.79 2.97 11.11
C ASP A 188 30.19 2.98 10.44
N GLY A 189 30.99 1.94 10.59
CA GLY A 189 32.21 1.73 9.81
C GLY A 189 31.89 1.05 8.47
N GLY A 190 32.61 1.34 7.39
CA GLY A 190 32.41 0.57 6.14
C GLY A 190 32.82 -0.87 6.36
N ASP A 191 32.12 -1.84 5.77
CA ASP A 191 32.35 -3.28 6.00
C ASP A 191 32.21 -3.73 7.48
N ALA A 192 31.60 -2.91 8.35
CA ALA A 192 31.53 -3.20 9.78
C ALA A 192 30.35 -4.11 10.14
N LYS A 193 30.54 -4.99 11.12
CA LYS A 193 29.52 -5.89 11.66
C LYS A 193 29.34 -5.70 13.17
N ALA A 194 28.14 -5.32 13.57
CA ALA A 194 27.64 -5.19 14.93
C ALA A 194 26.63 -6.32 15.18
N ASP A 195 27.04 -7.39 15.87
CA ASP A 195 26.25 -8.61 16.05
C ASP A 195 25.94 -8.83 17.54
N GLY A 196 24.81 -8.29 18.01
CA GLY A 196 24.43 -8.30 19.41
C GLY A 196 23.53 -7.12 19.75
N ALA A 197 22.79 -7.24 20.85
CA ALA A 197 21.96 -6.13 21.32
C ALA A 197 22.85 -4.98 21.83
N ASP A 198 22.55 -3.75 21.41
CA ASP A 198 23.22 -2.52 21.85
C ASP A 198 24.74 -2.43 21.51
N VAL A 199 25.24 -3.27 20.58
CA VAL A 199 26.65 -3.25 20.15
C VAL A 199 26.91 -2.22 19.05
N LYS A 200 28.15 -1.72 18.98
CA LYS A 200 28.54 -0.63 18.08
C LYS A 200 29.84 -0.91 17.34
N ALA A 201 29.75 -1.13 16.03
CA ALA A 201 30.88 -1.29 15.12
C ALA A 201 31.11 0.02 14.34
N LEU A 202 32.04 0.85 14.82
CA LEU A 202 32.20 2.24 14.35
C LEU A 202 33.36 2.44 13.37
N THR A 203 34.27 1.47 13.25
CA THR A 203 35.45 1.59 12.40
C THR A 203 35.39 0.64 11.20
N TRP A 204 36.18 0.93 10.16
CA TRP A 204 36.22 0.12 8.96
C TRP A 204 36.52 -1.35 9.28
N SER A 205 35.72 -2.27 8.75
CA SER A 205 35.85 -3.72 8.94
C SER A 205 35.89 -4.16 10.41
N SER A 206 35.31 -3.36 11.33
CA SER A 206 35.21 -3.77 12.73
C SER A 206 34.13 -4.83 12.91
N LEU A 207 34.43 -5.81 13.75
CA LEU A 207 33.46 -6.79 14.24
C LEU A 207 33.28 -6.57 15.74
N THR A 208 32.05 -6.39 16.19
CA THR A 208 31.68 -6.33 17.61
C THR A 208 30.54 -7.30 17.88
N CYS A 209 30.68 -8.13 18.92
CA CYS A 209 29.67 -9.08 19.38
C CYS A 209 29.36 -8.90 20.86
#